data_AF-Q8XLB3-F1
#
_entry.id   AF-Q8XLB3-F1
#
_cell.length_a   1.000
_cell.length_b   1.000
_cell.length_c   1.000
_cell.angle_alpha   90.00
_cell.angle_beta   90.00
_cell.angle_gamma   90.00
#
_symmetry.space_group_name_H-M   'P 1'
#
loop_
_entity.id
_entity.type
_entity.pdbx_description
1 polymer ?
#
loop_
_entity_poly.entity_id
_entity_poly.type
_entity_poly.pdbx_seq_one_letter_code
_entity_poly.pdbx_strand_id
1 'polypeptide(L)'
;MQLEVFDFFETYIFIRKYVDKIQDRIREIFVGDEVIEKSAFDEYDKEEGYLDEELEEENIYDNYLKVIDNIIQYAIKNFNNSLEATLNMDILDLLDYIEFSINQRNEEEIE
;
A
#
# COMPACT_ATOMS: atom_id res chain seq x y z
N MET A 1 33.74 -5.40 9.77
CA MET A 1 32.61 -5.52 10.72
C MET A 1 32.00 -6.88 10.45
N GLN A 2 32.15 -7.83 11.37
CA GLN A 2 31.58 -9.17 11.21
C GLN A 2 30.16 -9.07 11.75
N LEU A 3 29.15 -9.13 10.86
CA LEU A 3 27.75 -9.19 11.28
C LEU A 3 27.53 -10.54 11.94
N GLU A 4 27.16 -10.54 13.22
CA GLU A 4 26.79 -11.75 13.93
C GLU A 4 25.45 -12.26 13.37
N VAL A 5 25.22 -13.57 13.49
CA VAL A 5 23.94 -14.18 13.07
C VAL A 5 22.75 -13.49 13.77
N PHE A 6 22.96 -13.03 15.01
CA PHE A 6 21.98 -12.28 15.77
C PHE A 6 21.65 -10.91 15.13
N ASP A 7 22.66 -10.15 14.68
CA ASP A 7 22.46 -8.85 14.02
C ASP A 7 21.63 -9.00 12.73
N PHE A 8 21.83 -10.10 12.01
CA PHE A 8 21.03 -10.43 10.83
C PHE A 8 19.55 -10.65 11.17
N PHE A 9 19.26 -11.42 12.22
CA PHE A 9 17.89 -11.66 12.66
C PHE A 9 17.22 -10.39 13.19
N GLU A 10 17.94 -9.57 13.97
CA GLU A 10 17.41 -8.29 14.44
C GLU A 10 17.09 -7.36 13.27
N THR A 11 17.98 -7.25 12.29
CA THR A 11 17.77 -6.44 11.09
C THR A 11 16.55 -6.92 10.31
N TYR A 12 16.40 -8.23 10.12
CA TYR A 12 15.23 -8.80 9.45
C TYR A 12 13.93 -8.48 10.19
N ILE A 13 13.90 -8.63 11.52
CA ILE A 13 12.73 -8.29 12.33
C ILE A 13 12.41 -6.79 12.23
N PHE A 14 13.43 -5.94 12.24
CA PHE A 14 13.24 -4.50 12.10
C PHE A 14 12.64 -4.12 10.74
N ILE A 15 13.18 -4.67 9.65
CA ILE A 15 12.65 -4.47 8.30
C ILE A 15 11.19 -4.93 8.22
N ARG A 16 10.89 -6.14 8.73
CA ARG A 16 9.53 -6.67 8.71
C ARG A 16 8.55 -5.75 9.44
N LYS A 17 8.90 -5.30 10.66
CA LYS A 17 8.06 -4.37 11.44
C LYS A 17 7.83 -3.05 10.71
N TYR A 18 8.83 -2.56 9.99
CA TYR A 18 8.71 -1.32 9.22
C TYR A 18 7.79 -1.52 8.00
N VAL A 19 7.91 -2.64 7.29
CA VAL A 19 6.99 -2.99 6.19
C VAL A 19 5.54 -3.15 6.69
N ASP A 20 5.35 -3.86 7.81
CA ASP A 20 4.02 -4.02 8.42
C ASP A 20 3.40 -2.66 8.74
N LYS A 21 4.19 -1.73 9.30
CA LYS A 21 3.74 -0.35 9.59
C LYS A 21 3.31 0.42 8.33
N ILE A 22 4.04 0.28 7.22
CA ILE A 22 3.67 0.92 5.95
C ILE A 22 2.35 0.35 5.43
N GLN A 23 2.19 -0.97 5.50
CA GLN A 23 0.99 -1.65 5.05
C GLN A 23 -0.24 -1.22 5.85
N ASP A 24 -0.12 -1.12 7.17
CA ASP A 24 -1.19 -0.63 8.04
C ASP A 24 -1.57 0.81 7.65
N ARG A 25 -0.58 1.68 7.42
CA ARG A 25 -0.83 3.08 7.02
C ARG A 25 -1.51 3.20 5.65
N ILE A 26 -1.14 2.38 4.67
CA ILE A 26 -1.80 2.32 3.37
C ILE A 26 -3.27 1.89 3.54
N ARG A 27 -3.55 0.89 4.39
CA ARG A 27 -4.92 0.45 4.65
C ARG A 27 -5.77 1.55 5.28
N GLU A 28 -5.23 2.26 6.27
CA GLU A 28 -5.91 3.38 6.93
C GLU A 28 -6.34 4.46 5.92
N ILE A 29 -5.47 4.81 4.97
CA ILE A 29 -5.72 5.89 4.01
C ILE A 29 -6.67 5.47 2.88
N PHE A 30 -6.48 4.26 2.32
CA PHE A 30 -7.11 3.88 1.05
C PHE A 30 -8.26 2.86 1.19
N VAL A 31 -8.34 2.12 2.29
CA VAL A 31 -9.36 1.08 2.51
C VAL A 31 -10.33 1.49 3.61
N GLY A 32 -9.84 2.13 4.68
CA GLY A 32 -10.65 2.46 5.86
C GLY A 32 -11.03 1.23 6.69
N ASP A 33 -12.03 1.38 7.57
CA ASP A 33 -12.54 0.32 8.46
C ASP A 33 -13.49 -0.68 7.76
N GLU A 34 -13.62 -0.64 6.43
CA GLU A 34 -14.52 -1.54 5.72
C GLU A 34 -14.02 -2.99 5.80
N VAL A 35 -14.80 -3.81 6.52
CA VAL A 35 -14.67 -5.26 6.49
C VAL A 35 -14.92 -5.69 5.05
N ILE A 36 -13.95 -6.36 4.43
CA ILE A 36 -14.15 -7.05 3.16
C ILE A 36 -15.18 -8.15 3.42
N GLU A 37 -16.47 -7.83 3.29
CA GLU A 37 -17.53 -8.83 3.30
C GLU A 37 -17.37 -9.68 2.04
N LYS A 38 -17.19 -10.99 2.22
CA LYS A 38 -17.28 -11.94 1.11
C LYS A 38 -18.65 -11.76 0.47
N SER A 39 -18.67 -11.44 -0.81
CA SER A 39 -19.90 -11.28 -1.56
C SER A 39 -20.63 -12.63 -1.57
N ALA A 40 -21.95 -12.61 -1.40
CA ALA A 40 -22.78 -13.82 -1.52
C ALA A 40 -22.71 -14.45 -2.93
N PHE A 41 -22.10 -13.75 -3.90
CA PHE A 41 -21.85 -14.22 -5.25
C PHE A 41 -20.46 -14.88 -5.42
N ASP A 42 -19.54 -14.73 -4.45
CA ASP A 42 -18.18 -15.28 -4.54
C ASP A 42 -18.17 -16.83 -4.66
N GLU A 43 -19.10 -17.51 -3.98
CA GLU A 43 -19.22 -18.97 -4.07
C GLU A 43 -19.83 -19.42 -5.40
N TYR A 44 -20.77 -18.65 -5.96
CA TYR A 44 -21.40 -18.94 -7.24
C TYR A 44 -20.45 -18.69 -8.42
N ASP A 45 -19.69 -17.59 -8.37
CA ASP A 45 -18.69 -17.25 -9.39
C ASP A 45 -17.55 -18.27 -9.42
N LYS A 46 -17.27 -18.92 -8.28
CA LYS A 46 -16.27 -19.99 -8.16
C LYS A 46 -16.75 -21.31 -8.75
N GLU A 47 -18.02 -21.67 -8.53
CA GLU A 47 -18.59 -22.90 -9.07
C GLU A 47 -18.83 -22.82 -10.58
N GLU A 48 -19.19 -21.65 -11.09
CA GLU A 48 -19.47 -21.42 -12.52
C GLU A 48 -18.23 -21.00 -13.34
N GLY A 49 -17.07 -20.85 -12.70
CA GLY A 49 -15.80 -20.53 -13.36
C GLY A 49 -15.68 -19.09 -13.88
N TYR A 50 -16.44 -18.16 -13.29
CA TYR A 50 -16.35 -16.71 -13.55
C TYR A 50 -15.24 -16.04 -12.73
N LEU A 51 -14.75 -16.69 -11.69
CA LEU A 51 -13.46 -16.36 -11.09
C LEU A 51 -12.35 -16.80 -12.05
N ASP A 52 -11.73 -15.83 -12.73
CA ASP A 52 -10.45 -16.07 -13.40
C ASP A 52 -9.47 -16.61 -12.34
N GLU A 53 -9.06 -17.87 -12.48
CA GLU A 53 -8.03 -18.50 -11.64
C GLU A 53 -6.71 -17.68 -11.65
N GLU A 54 -6.52 -16.80 -12.64
CA GLU A 54 -5.39 -15.85 -12.71
C GLU A 54 -5.42 -14.76 -11.63
N LEU A 55 -6.58 -14.40 -11.06
CA LEU A 55 -6.65 -13.45 -9.94
C LEU A 55 -6.15 -14.07 -8.63
N GLU A 56 -6.22 -15.40 -8.48
CA GLU A 56 -5.71 -16.11 -7.29
C GLU A 56 -4.18 -16.28 -7.31
N GLU A 57 -3.51 -16.12 -8.47
CA GLU A 57 -2.05 -16.27 -8.63
C GLU A 57 -1.29 -14.95 -8.90
N GLU A 58 -1.89 -13.77 -8.68
CA GLU A 58 -1.07 -12.56 -8.65
C GLU A 58 -0.09 -12.64 -7.47
N ASN A 59 1.20 -12.76 -7.78
CA ASN A 59 2.26 -12.79 -6.80
C ASN A 59 2.10 -11.58 -5.86
N ILE A 60 1.91 -11.84 -4.56
CA ILE A 60 1.72 -10.81 -3.53
C ILE A 60 2.78 -9.70 -3.63
N TYR A 61 4.01 -10.04 -4.02
CA TYR A 61 5.08 -9.06 -4.23
C TYR A 61 4.85 -8.13 -5.43
N ASP A 62 4.25 -8.62 -6.52
CA ASP A 62 3.88 -7.79 -7.67
C ASP A 62 2.76 -6.82 -7.30
N ASN A 63 1.81 -7.27 -6.47
CA ASN A 63 0.77 -6.39 -5.92
C ASN A 63 1.38 -5.26 -5.07
N TYR A 64 2.27 -5.60 -4.13
CA TYR A 64 2.98 -4.57 -3.33
C TYR A 64 3.75 -3.59 -4.20
N LEU A 65 4.43 -4.07 -5.25
CA LEU A 65 5.16 -3.20 -6.17
C LEU A 65 4.22 -2.22 -6.90
N LYS A 66 3.07 -2.70 -7.37
CA LYS A 66 2.05 -1.85 -8.01
C LYS A 66 1.52 -0.78 -7.06
N VAL A 67 1.25 -1.14 -5.80
CA VAL A 67 0.78 -0.19 -4.79
C VAL A 67 1.81 0.92 -4.55
N ILE A 68 3.08 0.55 -4.41
CA ILE A 68 4.18 1.52 -4.22
C ILE A 68 4.35 2.42 -5.46
N ASP A 69 4.31 1.86 -6.68
CA ASP A 69 4.38 2.67 -7.90
C ASP A 69 3.22 3.67 -7.99
N ASN A 70 2.00 3.24 -7.66
CA ASN A 70 0.85 4.13 -7.63
C ASN A 70 1.01 5.28 -6.63
N ILE A 71 1.56 5.01 -5.43
CA ILE A 71 1.86 6.03 -4.43
C ILE A 71 2.86 7.06 -4.99
N ILE A 72 3.95 6.59 -5.62
CA ILE A 72 4.98 7.45 -6.21
C ILE A 72 4.40 8.30 -7.35
N GLN A 73 3.67 7.67 -8.28
CA GLN A 73 3.04 8.35 -9.41
C GLN A 73 2.01 9.39 -8.95
N TYR A 74 1.23 9.07 -7.92
CA TYR A 74 0.30 10.02 -7.31
C TYR A 74 1.06 11.23 -6.76
N ALA A 75 2.13 11.02 -6.00
CA ALA A 75 2.91 12.10 -5.40
C ALA A 75 3.56 13.02 -6.45
N ILE A 76 4.16 12.45 -7.49
CA ILE A 76 4.75 13.21 -8.60
C ILE A 76 3.69 14.09 -9.27
N LYS A 77 2.51 13.54 -9.55
CA LYS A 77 1.43 14.24 -10.26
C LYS A 77 0.76 15.32 -9.41
N ASN A 78 0.43 15.01 -8.15
CA ASN A 78 -0.36 15.90 -7.30
C ASN A 78 0.48 16.95 -6.57
N PHE A 79 1.73 16.63 -6.23
CA PHE A 79 2.62 17.56 -5.52
C PHE A 79 3.65 18.23 -6.43
N ASN A 80 3.64 17.90 -7.73
CA ASN A 80 4.63 18.38 -8.71
C ASN A 80 6.08 18.11 -8.26
N ASN A 81 6.28 16.99 -7.55
CA ASN A 81 7.59 16.54 -7.09
C ASN A 81 8.35 15.83 -8.21
N SER A 82 9.68 15.89 -8.17
CA SER A 82 10.50 15.02 -9.02
C SER A 82 10.47 13.59 -8.49
N LEU A 83 10.74 12.61 -9.36
CA LEU A 83 10.90 11.22 -8.95
C LEU A 83 11.99 11.08 -7.87
N GLU A 84 13.13 11.75 -8.05
CA GLU A 84 14.22 11.74 -7.07
C GLU A 84 13.80 12.31 -5.72
N ALA A 85 13.09 13.45 -5.70
CA ALA A 85 12.60 14.03 -4.46
C ALA A 85 11.61 13.09 -3.74
N THR A 86 10.74 12.42 -4.51
CA THR A 86 9.76 11.47 -3.99
C THR A 86 10.43 10.22 -3.42
N LEU A 87 11.43 9.66 -4.11
CA LEU A 87 12.15 8.45 -3.66
C LEU A 87 13.06 8.70 -2.43
N ASN A 88 13.48 9.95 -2.21
CA ASN A 88 14.30 10.31 -1.05
C ASN A 88 13.48 10.65 0.20
N MET A 89 12.15 10.69 0.11
CA MET A 89 11.26 10.94 1.25
C MET A 89 11.00 9.65 2.03
N ASP A 90 10.83 9.76 3.35
CA ASP A 90 10.31 8.63 4.14
C ASP A 90 8.88 8.31 3.65
N ILE A 91 8.62 7.04 3.36
CA ILE A 91 7.34 6.63 2.79
C ILE A 91 6.15 6.90 3.72
N LEU A 92 6.35 6.89 5.04
CA LEU A 92 5.29 7.23 5.99
C LEU A 92 4.95 8.71 5.92
N ASP A 93 5.96 9.58 5.86
CA ASP A 93 5.75 11.02 5.66
C ASP A 93 5.05 11.29 4.32
N LEU A 94 5.45 10.56 3.26
CA LEU A 94 4.80 10.64 1.95
C LEU A 94 3.32 10.27 2.02
N LEU A 95 2.99 9.20 2.75
CA LEU A 95 1.61 8.77 2.97
C LEU A 95 0.81 9.81 3.77
N ASP A 96 1.41 10.45 4.77
CA ASP A 96 0.76 11.52 5.53
C ASP A 96 0.44 12.75 4.66
N TYR A 97 1.33 13.12 3.73
CA TYR A 97 1.04 14.17 2.75
C TYR A 97 -0.10 13.78 1.80
N ILE A 98 -0.15 12.52 1.39
CA ILE A 98 -1.23 12.01 0.53
C ILE A 98 -2.57 12.05 1.26
N GLU A 99 -2.62 11.59 2.51
CA GLU A 99 -3.84 11.66 3.33
C GLU A 99 -4.33 13.11 3.47
N PHE A 100 -3.43 14.04 3.81
CA PHE A 100 -3.77 15.46 3.92
C PHE A 100 -4.36 16.02 2.62
N SER A 101 -3.77 15.68 1.47
CA SER A 101 -4.25 16.10 0.14
C SER A 101 -5.62 15.50 -0.23
N ILE A 102 -5.89 14.25 0.17
CA ILE A 102 -7.20 13.63 -0.01
C ILE A 102 -8.24 14.32 0.86
N ASN A 103 -7.95 14.53 2.13
CA ASN A 103 -8.87 15.16 3.08
C ASN A 103 -9.22 16.59 2.68
N GLN A 104 -8.24 17.40 2.25
CA GLN A 104 -8.47 18.76 1.79
C GLN A 104 -9.44 18.81 0.60
N ARG A 105 -9.27 17.92 -0.39
CA ARG A 105 -10.17 17.85 -1.56
C ARG A 105 -11.58 17.44 -1.17
N ASN A 106 -11.72 16.50 -0.24
CA ASN A 106 -13.02 16.08 0.28
C ASN A 106 -13.73 17.24 1.02
N GLU A 107 -12.99 18.08 1.75
CA GLU A 107 -13.55 19.27 2.41
C GLU A 107 -14.03 20.31 1.39
N GLU A 108 -13.26 20.56 0.32
CA GLU A 108 -13.63 21.49 -0.76
C GLU A 108 -14.86 21.04 -1.57
N GLU A 109 -15.12 19.73 -1.68
CA GLU A 109 -16.29 19.19 -2.37
C GLU A 109 -17.60 19.29 -1.57
N ILE A 110 -17.52 19.58 -0.26
CA ILE A 110 -18.67 19.68 0.65
C ILE A 110 -19.15 21.14 0.81
N GLU A 111 -18.36 22.14 0.41
CA GLU A 111 -18.73 23.57 0.35
C GLU A 111 -19.40 23.99 -0.97
#